data_AF-A0A3D2GR38-F1
#
_entry.id   AF-A0A3D2GR38-F1
#
_cell.length_a   1.000
_cell.length_b   1.000
_cell.length_c   1.000
_cell.angle_alpha   90.00
_cell.angle_beta   90.00
_cell.angle_gamma   90.00
#
_symmetry.space_group_name_H-M   'P 1'
#
loop_
_entity.id
_entity.type
_entity.pdbx_description
1 polymer ?
#
loop_
_entity_poly.entity_id
_entity_poly.type
_entity_poly.pdbx_seq_one_letter_code
_entity_poly.pdbx_strand_id
1 'polypeptide(L)' 'MRFAAAYLIGLIFGLGILISGMINPAKVLNFFDVFGTWDPSLMFVMGGALAITATGYWLLFRQHKPIWG' A
#
# COMPACT_ATOMS: atom_id res chain seq x y z
N MET A 1 -9.38 -21.70 7.76
CA MET A 1 -9.64 -20.29 7.35
C MET A 1 -8.39 -19.41 7.38
N ARG A 2 -7.59 -19.42 8.46
CA ARG A 2 -6.42 -18.53 8.62
C ARG A 2 -5.38 -18.60 7.48
N PHE A 3 -5.07 -19.80 7.00
CA PHE A 3 -4.14 -19.99 5.88
C PHE A 3 -4.69 -19.47 4.53
N ALA A 4 -5.98 -19.69 4.26
CA ALA A 4 -6.62 -19.18 3.04
C ALA A 4 -6.63 -17.65 3.02
N ALA A 5 -6.92 -17.00 4.15
CA ALA A 5 -6.87 -15.55 4.27
C ALA A 5 -5.45 -15.00 4.05
N ALA A 6 -4.43 -15.61 4.68
CA ALA A 6 -3.03 -15.21 4.48
C ALA A 6 -2.60 -15.33 3.01
N TYR A 7 -3.01 -16.40 2.33
CA TYR A 7 -2.70 -16.61 0.92
C TYR A 7 -3.37 -15.57 0.02
N LEU A 8 -4.66 -15.29 0.23
CA LEU A 8 -5.40 -14.27 -0.52
C LEU A 8 -4.78 -12.87 -0.32
N ILE A 9 -4.44 -12.50 0.91
CA ILE A 9 -3.82 -11.21 1.21
C ILE A 9 -2.46 -11.10 0.52
N GLY A 10 -1.62 -12.14 0.62
CA GLY A 10 -0.32 -12.17 -0.05
C GLY A 10 -0.43 -12.06 -1.57
N LEU A 11 -1.43 -12.72 -2.16
CA LEU A 11 -1.69 -12.68 -3.60
C LEU A 11 -2.13 -11.28 -4.04
N ILE A 12 -3.08 -10.65 -3.32
CA ILE A 12 -3.52 -9.27 -3.59
C ILE A 12 -2.34 -8.30 -3.48
N PHE A 13 -1.51 -8.44 -2.44
CA PHE A 13 -0.34 -7.59 -2.24
C PHE A 13 0.70 -7.75 -3.37
N GLY A 14 1.03 -8.98 -3.74
CA GLY A 14 1.96 -9.26 -4.83
C GLY A 14 1.46 -8.75 -6.19
N LEU A 15 0.18 -8.95 -6.50
CA LEU A 15 -0.43 -8.39 -7.71
C LEU A 15 -0.40 -6.86 -7.71
N GLY A 16 -0.67 -6.22 -6.58
CA GLY A 16 -0.57 -4.77 -6.44
C GLY A 16 0.84 -4.23 -6.75
N ILE A 17 1.88 -4.90 -6.26
CA ILE A 17 3.28 -4.55 -6.56
C ILE A 17 3.60 -4.74 -8.05
N LEU A 18 3.11 -5.83 -8.65
CA LEU A 18 3.32 -6.10 -10.08
C LEU A 18 2.65 -5.05 -10.96
N ILE A 19 1.37 -4.76 -10.71
CA ILE A 19 0.56 -3.81 -11.50
C ILE A 19 1.08 -2.38 -11.34
N SER A 20 1.51 -1.98 -10.14
CA SER A 20 2.11 -0.66 -9.93
C SER A 20 3.49 -0.51 -10.59
N GLY A 21 4.14 -1.61 -10.98
CA GLY A 21 5.49 -1.60 -11.55
C GLY A 21 6.58 -1.21 -10.55
N MET A 22 6.26 -1.27 -9.25
CA MET A 22 7.16 -0.97 -8.12
C MET A 22 8.32 -1.96 -8.00
N ILE A 23 8.29 -3.06 -8.76
CA ILE A 23 9.39 -4.01 -8.88
C ILE A 23 10.62 -3.36 -9.54
N ASN A 24 10.41 -2.33 -10.38
CA ASN A 24 11.50 -1.62 -11.03
C ASN A 24 12.05 -0.52 -10.11
N PRO A 25 13.30 -0.63 -9.62
CA PRO A 25 13.91 0.37 -8.74
C PRO A 25 14.07 1.74 -9.42
N ALA A 26 14.12 1.79 -10.76
CA ALA A 26 14.21 3.05 -11.50
C ALA A 26 13.00 3.96 -11.25
N LYS A 27 11.80 3.40 -11.02
CA LYS A 27 10.61 4.23 -10.70
C LYS A 27 10.78 4.98 -9.38
N VAL A 28 11.39 4.34 -8.38
CA VAL A 28 11.64 4.96 -7.08
C VAL A 28 12.68 6.08 -7.21
N LEU A 29 13.73 5.86 -8.01
CA LEU A 29 14.75 6.89 -8.27
C LEU A 29 14.17 8.07 -9.06
N ASN A 30 13.38 7.78 -10.10
CA ASN A 30 12.72 8.78 -10.94
C ASN A 30 11.72 9.64 -10.17
N PHE A 31 11.12 9.12 -9.09
CA PHE A 31 10.27 9.94 -8.21
C PHE A 31 11.05 11.09 -7.55
N PHE A 32 12.33 10.88 -7.21
CA PHE A 32 13.19 11.91 -6.62
C PHE A 32 13.86 12.80 -7.68
N ASP A 33 13.90 12.37 -8.94
CA ASP A 33 14.45 13.13 -10.06
C ASP A 33 13.47 14.17 -10.61
N VAL A 34 13.16 15.18 -9.79
CA VAL A 34 12.16 16.23 -10.10
C VAL A 34 12.58 17.11 -11.29
N PHE A 35 13.89 17.21 -11.56
CA PHE A 35 14.44 18.06 -12.64
C PHE A 35 14.70 17.29 -13.94
N GLY A 36 14.51 15.97 -13.96
CA GLY A 36 14.77 15.09 -15.10
C GLY A 36 13.55 14.25 -15.48
N THR A 37 13.68 12.92 -15.39
CA THR A 37 12.62 11.98 -15.78
C THR A 37 11.64 11.71 -14.64
N TRP A 38 11.00 12.78 -14.15
CA TRP A 38 10.13 12.68 -12.98
C TRP A 38 8.93 11.74 -13.20
N ASP A 39 8.81 10.70 -12.36
CA ASP A 39 7.71 9.72 -12.40
C ASP A 39 6.83 9.82 -11.14
N PRO A 40 5.59 10.33 -11.23
CA PRO A 40 4.69 10.51 -10.09
C PRO A 40 4.00 9.21 -9.64
N SER A 41 4.24 8.07 -10.29
CA SER A 41 3.58 6.80 -9.96
C SER A 41 3.80 6.36 -8.51
N LEU A 42 4.97 6.64 -7.94
CA LEU A 42 5.26 6.35 -6.53
C LEU A 42 4.32 7.08 -5.56
N MET A 43 3.97 8.33 -5.88
CA MET A 43 3.10 9.16 -5.05
C MET A 43 1.69 8.56 -4.92
N PHE A 44 1.15 8.02 -6.02
CA PHE A 44 -0.16 7.37 -6.01
C PHE A 44 -0.17 6.10 -5.16
N VAL A 45 0.88 5.28 -5.26
CA VAL A 45 0.99 4.04 -4.48
C VAL A 45 1.16 4.37 -2.99
N MET A 46 2.10 5.25 -2.64
CA MET A 46 2.33 5.65 -1.26
C MET A 46 1.14 6.38 -0.65
N GLY A 47 0.53 7.30 -1.41
CA GLY A 47 -0.65 8.05 -0.98
C GLY A 47 -1.85 7.14 -0.74
N GLY A 48 -2.10 6.18 -1.64
CA GLY A 48 -3.15 5.18 -1.45
C GLY A 48 -2.91 4.30 -0.22
N ALA A 49 -1.69 3.80 -0.05
CA ALA A 49 -1.32 3.01 1.14
C ALA A 49 -1.53 3.81 2.44
N LEU A 50 -1.04 5.05 2.48
CA LEU A 50 -1.21 5.93 3.64
C LEU A 50 -2.68 6.22 3.93
N ALA A 51 -3.50 6.50 2.92
CA ALA A 51 -4.93 6.78 3.09
C ALA A 51 -5.68 5.58 3.70
N ILE A 52 -5.40 4.37 3.22
CA ILE A 52 -6.01 3.14 3.74
C ILE A 52 -5.55 2.89 5.18
N THR A 53 -4.25 2.98 5.44
CA THR A 53 -3.68 2.76 6.78
C THR A 53 -4.19 3.79 7.79
N ALA A 54 -4.20 5.07 7.42
CA ALA A 54 -4.71 6.15 8.28
C ALA A 54 -6.19 5.93 8.61
N THR A 55 -7.02 5.59 7.60
CA THR A 55 -8.44 5.30 7.82
C THR A 55 -8.65 4.09 8.72
N GLY A 56 -7.87 3.02 8.52
CA GLY A 56 -7.90 1.82 9.34
C GLY A 56 -7.53 2.10 10.80
N TYR A 57 -6.45 2.85 11.04
CA TYR A 57 -6.07 3.26 12.39
C TYR A 57 -7.07 4.20 13.03
N TRP A 58 -7.62 5.15 12.27
CA TRP A 58 -8.63 6.06 12.79
C TRP A 58 -9.89 5.31 13.25
N LEU A 59 -10.33 4.29 12.50
CA LEU A 59 -11.40 3.40 12.92
C LEU A 59 -11.04 2.58 14.17
N LEU A 60 -9.83 2.02 14.22
CA LEU A 60 -9.35 1.23 15.36
C LEU A 60 -9.26 2.07 16.64
N PHE A 61 -8.69 3.27 16.57
CA PHE A 61 -8.55 4.16 17.73
C PHE A 61 -9.88 4.71 18.24
N ARG A 62 -10.92 4.73 17.39
CA ARG A 62 -12.29 5.03 17.82
C ARG A 62 -12.96 3.90 18.60
N GLN A 63 -12.41 2.69 18.56
CA GLN A 63 -12.97 1.54 19.26
C GLN A 63 -12.33 1.41 20.65
N HIS A 64 -13.10 1.71 21.69
CA HIS A 64 -12.68 1.49 23.09
C HIS A 64 -12.88 0.04 23.57
N LYS A 65 -13.51 -0.80 22.74
CA LYS A 65 -13.77 -2.22 23.04
C LYS A 65 -13.63 -3.04 21.75
N PRO A 66 -13.05 -4.25 21.80
CA PRO A 66 -12.99 -5.13 20.64
C PRO A 66 -14.41 -5.48 20.19
N ILE A 67 -14.67 -5.32 18.90
CA ILE A 67 -15.95 -5.64 18.25
C ILE A 67 -16.26 -7.14 18.22
N TRP A 68 -15.23 -7.98 18.37
CA TRP A 68 -15.36 -9.42 18.53
C TRP A 68 -14.51 -9.82 19.75
N GLY A 69 -15.16 -9.92 20.90
CA GLY A 69 -14.63 -10.46 22.14
C GLY A 69 -15.47 -11.65 22.58
#